data_AF-A0A834IXH5-F1
#
_entry.id   AF-A0A834IXH5-F1
#
_cell.length_a   1.000
_cell.length_b   1.000
_cell.length_c   1.000
_cell.angle_alpha   90.00
_cell.angle_beta   90.00
_cell.angle_gamma   90.00
#
_symmetry.space_group_name_H-M   'P 1'
#
loop_
_entity.id
_entity.type
_entity.pdbx_description
1 polymer ?
#
loop_
_entity_poly.entity_id
_entity_poly.type
_entity_poly.pdbx_seq_one_letter_code
_entity_poly.pdbx_strand_id
1 'polypeptide(L)' 'MTVFWGRALHYVFKVPDRKTTMDFYRKVLGMKVLRHEEFKEGCEAQCNGAYDGRWSKTMVGYGPEDNHFVVELTYN' A
#
# COMPACT_ATOMS: atom_id res chain seq x y z
N MET A 1 32.52 0.36 13.81
CA MET A 1 31.47 -0.17 12.91
C MET A 1 30.19 0.56 13.22
N THR A 2 29.68 1.36 12.30
CA THR A 2 28.39 2.05 12.45
C THR A 2 27.28 1.04 12.15
N VAL A 3 26.41 0.76 13.12
CA VAL A 3 25.24 -0.09 12.89
C VAL A 3 24.16 0.75 12.24
N PHE A 4 23.75 0.39 11.03
CA PHE A 4 22.59 0.98 10.37
C PHE A 4 21.33 0.24 10.82
N TRP A 5 20.38 0.98 11.41
CA TRP A 5 19.09 0.45 11.80
C TRP A 5 18.12 0.57 10.63
N GLY A 6 17.61 -0.57 10.16
CA GLY A 6 16.53 -0.63 9.18
C GLY A 6 15.18 -0.87 9.87
N ARG A 7 14.12 -0.25 9.36
CA ARG A 7 12.74 -0.52 9.80
C ARG A 7 11.93 -1.06 8.63
N ALA A 8 11.22 -2.17 8.86
CA ALA A 8 10.22 -2.65 7.92
C ALA A 8 9.03 -1.67 7.87
N LEU A 9 8.68 -1.21 6.67
CA LEU A 9 7.63 -0.19 6.48
C LEU A 9 6.31 -0.82 6.03
N HIS A 10 6.34 -1.52 4.90
CA HIS A 10 5.15 -2.12 4.32
C HIS A 10 5.49 -3.23 3.34
N TYR A 11 4.46 -3.98 2.94
CA TYR A 11 4.50 -4.85 1.78
C TYR A 11 3.51 -4.37 0.72
N VAL A 12 3.89 -4.46 -0.55
CA VAL A 12 3.07 -4.01 -1.68
C VAL A 12 2.36 -5.19 -2.32
N PHE A 13 1.02 -5.14 -2.40
CA PHE A 13 0.21 -6.07 -3.19
C PHE A 13 -0.44 -5.36 -4.37
N LYS A 14 -0.24 -5.91 -5.56
CA LYS A 14 -1.06 -5.56 -6.73
C LYS A 14 -2.41 -6.26 -6.62
N VAL A 15 -3.49 -5.51 -6.66
CA VAL A 15 -4.86 -6.02 -6.46
C VAL A 15 -5.73 -5.77 -7.68
N PRO A 16 -6.51 -6.77 -8.13
CA PRO A 16 -7.32 -6.66 -9.36
C PRO A 16 -8.73 -6.11 -9.11
N ASP A 17 -9.23 -6.16 -7.87
CA ASP A 17 -10.56 -5.63 -7.52
C ASP A 17 -10.50 -4.88 -6.19
N ARG A 18 -10.75 -3.57 -6.24
CA ARG A 18 -10.65 -2.70 -5.05
C ARG A 18 -11.72 -3.05 -4.02
N LYS A 19 -12.94 -3.39 -4.45
CA LYS A 19 -14.08 -3.55 -3.54
C LYS A 19 -13.90 -4.78 -2.64
N THR A 20 -13.68 -5.94 -3.23
CA THR A 20 -13.49 -7.22 -2.53
C THR A 20 -12.24 -7.19 -1.67
N THR A 21 -11.16 -6.60 -2.19
CA THR A 21 -9.92 -6.39 -1.42
C THR A 21 -10.20 -5.55 -0.18
N MET A 22 -10.93 -4.43 -0.32
CA MET A 22 -11.18 -3.54 0.81
C MET A 22 -12.14 -4.15 1.83
N ASP A 23 -13.09 -4.96 1.39
CA ASP A 23 -13.93 -5.76 2.27
C ASP A 23 -13.10 -6.75 3.09
N PHE A 24 -12.14 -7.45 2.48
CA PHE A 24 -11.23 -8.34 3.20
C PHE A 24 -10.40 -7.59 4.25
N TYR A 25 -9.66 -6.55 3.85
CA TYR A 25 -8.77 -5.85 4.77
C TYR A 25 -9.53 -5.11 5.89
N ARG A 26 -10.69 -4.54 5.61
CA ARG A 26 -11.45 -3.78 6.62
C ARG A 26 -12.39 -4.62 7.46
N LYS A 27 -13.16 -5.51 6.84
CA LYS A 27 -14.23 -6.26 7.53
C LYS A 27 -13.72 -7.56 8.13
N VAL A 28 -12.80 -8.25 7.45
CA VAL A 28 -12.24 -9.52 7.93
C VAL A 28 -11.03 -9.27 8.81
N LEU A 29 -10.05 -8.51 8.31
CA LEU A 29 -8.81 -8.27 9.05
C LEU A 29 -8.90 -7.10 10.05
N GLY A 30 -9.95 -6.28 10.00
CA GLY A 30 -10.14 -5.16 10.94
C GLY A 30 -9.17 -3.98 10.72
N MET A 31 -8.50 -3.89 9.57
CA MET A 31 -7.59 -2.79 9.26
C MET A 31 -8.34 -1.51 8.88
N LYS A 32 -7.63 -0.38 8.98
CA LYS A 32 -8.13 0.94 8.60
C LYS A 32 -7.38 1.44 7.38
N VAL A 33 -8.08 2.21 6.54
CA VAL A 33 -7.44 3.01 5.50
C VAL A 33 -6.70 4.16 6.19
N LEU A 34 -5.42 4.30 5.90
CA LEU A 34 -4.54 5.32 6.46
C LEU A 34 -4.42 6.51 5.50
N ARG A 35 -4.24 6.21 4.21
CA ARG A 35 -4.29 7.19 3.11
C ARG A 35 -4.63 6.51 1.79
N HIS A 36 -5.16 7.29 0.86
CA HIS A 36 -5.48 6.88 -0.50
C HIS A 36 -5.03 7.96 -1.49
N GLU A 37 -4.34 7.54 -2.54
CA GLU A 37 -3.77 8.42 -3.55
C GLU A 37 -4.13 7.88 -4.94
N GLU A 38 -4.52 8.78 -5.84
CA GLU A 38 -4.77 8.48 -7.25
C GLU A 38 -3.74 9.19 -8.12
N PHE A 39 -3.22 8.46 -9.10
CA PHE A 39 -2.16 8.92 -9.99
C PHE A 39 -2.63 8.80 -11.44
N LYS A 40 -2.32 9.82 -12.23
CA LYS A 40 -2.67 9.88 -13.66
C LYS A 40 -1.55 9.40 -14.58
N GLU A 41 -0.33 9.47 -14.07
CA GLU A 41 0.90 9.13 -14.78
C GLU A 41 1.41 7.76 -14.32
N GLY A 42 2.28 7.17 -15.13
CA GLY A 42 2.91 5.90 -14.80
C GLY A 42 3.71 5.98 -13.50
N CYS A 43 3.83 4.86 -12.80
CA CYS A 43 4.55 4.85 -11.54
C CYS A 43 6.06 4.89 -11.76
N GLU A 44 6.70 5.97 -11.29
CA GLU A 44 8.16 6.11 -11.31
C GLU A 44 8.86 5.13 -10.34
N ALA A 45 8.13 4.64 -9.33
CA ALA A 45 8.68 3.77 -8.30
C ALA A 45 8.71 2.31 -8.77
N GLN A 46 9.90 1.69 -8.72
CA GLN A 46 10.08 0.28 -9.09
C GLN A 46 9.30 -0.70 -8.19
N CYS A 47 9.05 -0.33 -6.93
CA CYS A 47 8.38 -1.20 -5.96
C CYS A 47 6.91 -1.49 -6.30
N ASN A 48 6.31 -0.70 -7.18
CA ASN A 48 4.91 -0.77 -7.51
C ASN A 48 4.66 -1.54 -8.82
N GLY A 49 5.71 -1.86 -9.58
CA GLY A 49 5.62 -2.46 -10.91
C GLY A 49 5.36 -1.43 -12.01
N ALA A 50 5.67 -1.78 -13.26
CA ALA A 50 5.45 -0.89 -14.40
C ALA A 50 3.95 -0.65 -14.61
N TYR A 51 3.52 0.60 -14.52
CA TYR A 51 2.16 1.03 -14.81
C TYR A 51 2.21 2.06 -15.93
N ASP A 52 1.61 1.74 -17.08
CA ASP A 52 1.39 2.69 -18.17
C ASP A 52 -0.03 3.24 -18.03
N GLY A 53 -0.20 4.36 -17.30
CA GLY A 53 -1.47 5.05 -17.16
C GLY A 53 -1.94 5.24 -15.73
N ARG A 54 -3.27 5.29 -15.52
CA ARG A 54 -3.86 5.61 -14.21
C ARG A 54 -3.69 4.45 -13.23
N TRP A 55 -3.40 4.78 -11.99
CA TRP A 55 -3.32 3.80 -10.92
C TRP A 55 -3.67 4.47 -9.58
N SER A 56 -3.89 3.65 -8.56
CA SER A 56 -4.12 4.13 -7.20
C SER A 56 -3.31 3.35 -6.18
N LYS A 57 -2.99 4.02 -5.09
CA LYS A 57 -2.32 3.48 -3.91
C LYS A 57 -3.23 3.63 -2.71
N THR A 58 -3.44 2.56 -1.96
CA THR A 58 -4.17 2.63 -0.68
C THR A 58 -3.33 1.99 0.41
N MET A 59 -2.99 2.76 1.44
CA MET A 59 -2.31 2.24 2.62
C MET A 59 -3.35 1.77 3.62
N VAL A 60 -3.25 0.52 4.06
CA VAL A 60 -4.12 -0.05 5.10
C VAL A 60 -3.29 -0.67 6.21
N GLY A 61 -3.73 -0.52 7.45
CA GLY A 61 -3.02 -1.08 8.60
C GLY A 61 -3.77 -0.96 9.91
N TYR A 62 -3.12 -1.38 10.99
CA TYR A 62 -3.66 -1.33 12.34
C TYR A 62 -3.37 -0.01 13.08
N GLY A 63 -2.49 0.83 12.53
CA GLY A 63 -2.10 2.12 13.11
C GLY A 63 -1.25 2.95 12.15
N PRO A 64 -0.73 4.11 12.59
CA PRO A 64 0.04 5.03 11.76
C PRO A 64 1.29 4.41 11.14
N GLU A 65 1.65 4.82 9.93
CA GLU A 65 2.81 4.30 9.16
C GLU A 65 4.16 4.59 9.85
N ASP A 66 4.23 5.60 10.72
CA ASP A 66 5.43 5.99 11.47
C ASP A 66 5.90 4.88 12.42
N ASN A 67 4.97 4.08 12.95
CA ASN A 67 5.25 3.08 13.96
C ASN A 67 4.61 1.70 13.70
N HIS A 68 3.93 1.51 12.56
CA HIS A 68 3.36 0.21 12.18
C HIS A 68 3.94 -0.28 10.85
N PHE A 69 4.03 -1.60 10.73
CA PHE A 69 4.11 -2.24 9.43
C PHE A 69 2.71 -2.25 8.80
N VAL A 70 2.60 -1.78 7.57
CA VAL A 70 1.31 -1.61 6.88
C VAL A 70 1.30 -2.32 5.54
N VAL A 71 0.15 -2.33 4.86
CA VAL A 71 -0.01 -2.92 3.54
C VAL A 71 -0.30 -1.82 2.53
N GLU A 72 0.52 -1.77 1.48
CA GLU A 72 0.26 -0.95 0.30
C GLU A 72 -0.52 -1.77 -0.72
N LEU A 73 -1.72 -1.30 -1.08
CA LEU A 73 -2.56 -1.91 -2.10
C LEU A 73 -2.50 -1.06 -3.36
N THR A 74 -1.93 -1.61 -4.43
CA THR A 74 -1.82 -0.95 -5.74
C THR A 74 -2.86 -1.51 -6.71
N TYR A 75 -3.63 -0.62 -7.34
CA TYR A 75 -4.62 -0.98 -8.36
C TYR A 75 -4.34 -0.20 -9.64
N ASN A 76 -4.39 -0.87 -10.78
CA ASN A 76 -4.29 -0.31 -12.13
C ASN A 76 -5.47 -0.85 -12.95
#